data_AF-A0A1M5FSJ2-F1
#
_entry.id   AF-A0A1M5FSJ2-F1
#
_cell.length_a   1.000
_cell.length_b   1.000
_cell.length_c   1.000
_cell.angle_alpha   90.00
_cell.angle_beta   90.00
_cell.angle_gamma   90.00
#
_symmetry.space_group_name_H-M   'P 1'
#
loop_
_entity.id
_entity.type
_entity.pdbx_description
1 polymer ?
#
loop_
_entity_poly.entity_id
_entity_poly.type
_entity_poly.pdbx_seq_one_letter_code
_entity_poly.pdbx_strand_id
1 'polypeptide(L)'
;MEMKKILFLTLLISNLALAQETNYYSLEKNGKKYPKIIRYILLNEGKKIIYDSNTLFFNIDKQRFKYNKKIHKTDTCSSSALKKIKTISTGQLIKDEYAEHVKKSKENGLKIPFPFNHYNSRVFIIEKLSPEKIIKHEVDWIFSIE
;
A
#
# COMPACT_ATOMS: atom_id res chain seq x y z
N MET A 1 -39.98 -15.66 1.86
CA MET A 1 -39.56 -14.29 2.24
C MET A 1 -38.27 -14.25 3.09
N GLU A 2 -37.59 -15.39 3.29
CA GLU A 2 -36.42 -15.51 4.18
C GLU A 2 -35.08 -15.43 3.43
N MET A 3 -35.01 -15.98 2.21
CA MET A 3 -33.76 -16.09 1.44
C MET A 3 -33.22 -14.74 0.91
N LYS A 4 -34.11 -13.77 0.66
CA LYS A 4 -33.74 -12.40 0.24
C LYS A 4 -33.11 -11.58 1.37
N LYS A 5 -33.40 -11.89 2.63
CA LYS A 5 -32.82 -11.21 3.80
C LYS A 5 -31.38 -11.66 4.08
N ILE A 6 -31.09 -12.95 3.86
CA ILE A 6 -29.73 -13.51 4.01
C ILE A 6 -28.77 -12.93 2.97
N LEU A 7 -29.23 -12.77 1.71
CA LEU A 7 -28.44 -12.16 0.64
C LEU A 7 -28.14 -10.67 0.91
N PHE A 8 -29.03 -9.97 1.60
CA PHE A 8 -28.83 -8.58 1.98
C PHE A 8 -27.84 -8.45 3.14
N LEU A 9 -27.83 -9.42 4.06
CA LEU A 9 -26.91 -9.45 5.20
C LEU A 9 -25.47 -9.72 4.75
N THR A 10 -25.26 -10.59 3.75
CA THR A 10 -23.93 -10.81 3.17
C THR A 10 -23.43 -9.61 2.36
N LEU A 11 -24.33 -8.84 1.72
CA LEU A 11 -24.00 -7.61 0.99
C LEU A 11 -23.64 -6.42 1.92
N LEU A 12 -24.13 -6.42 3.16
CA LEU A 12 -23.79 -5.41 4.17
C LEU A 12 -22.41 -5.66 4.79
N ILE A 13 -21.98 -6.92 4.90
CA ILE A 13 -20.67 -7.28 5.46
C ILE A 13 -19.53 -6.98 4.48
N SER A 14 -19.78 -7.04 3.16
CA SER A 14 -18.75 -6.72 2.15
C SER A 14 -18.41 -5.23 2.05
N ASN A 15 -19.24 -4.34 2.61
CA ASN A 15 -19.00 -2.89 2.64
C ASN A 15 -18.29 -2.41 3.91
N LEU A 16 -17.82 -3.31 4.78
CA LEU A 16 -16.75 -3.02 5.73
C LEU A 16 -15.40 -2.93 4.98
N ALA A 17 -15.36 -2.07 3.95
CA ALA A 17 -14.13 -1.48 3.50
C ALA A 17 -13.60 -0.71 4.70
N LEU A 18 -12.64 -1.33 5.40
CA LEU A 18 -11.91 -0.72 6.50
C LEU A 18 -11.43 0.65 6.01
N ALA A 19 -12.07 1.72 6.49
CA ALA A 19 -11.63 3.08 6.25
C ALA A 19 -10.33 3.24 7.03
N GLN A 20 -9.21 2.89 6.40
CA GLN A 20 -7.90 2.98 7.02
C GLN A 20 -7.38 4.41 6.85
N GLU A 21 -6.92 4.98 7.95
CA GLU A 21 -6.24 6.27 7.92
C GLU A 21 -4.95 6.16 7.08
N THR A 22 -4.58 7.24 6.40
CA THR A 22 -3.43 7.26 5.50
C THR A 22 -2.11 6.94 6.21
N ASN A 23 -1.98 7.31 7.48
CA ASN A 23 -0.75 7.17 8.26
C ASN A 23 -0.77 6.00 9.26
N TYR A 24 -1.93 5.44 9.56
CA TYR A 24 -2.11 4.46 10.62
C TYR A 24 -2.91 3.25 10.15
N TYR A 25 -2.71 2.12 10.81
CA TYR A 25 -3.51 0.92 10.63
C TYR A 25 -3.92 0.34 11.98
N SER A 26 -4.93 -0.51 11.98
CA SER A 26 -5.37 -1.26 13.16
C SER A 26 -5.56 -2.72 12.78
N LEU A 27 -5.24 -3.61 13.71
CA LEU A 27 -5.44 -5.05 13.54
C LEU A 27 -6.91 -5.46 13.67
N GLU A 28 -7.70 -4.68 14.41
CA GLU A 28 -9.10 -4.93 14.71
C GLU A 28 -9.90 -3.61 14.60
N LYS A 29 -11.21 -3.72 14.37
CA LYS A 29 -12.10 -2.56 14.28
C LYS A 29 -12.12 -1.81 15.62
N ASN A 30 -11.89 -0.50 15.60
CA ASN A 30 -11.75 0.34 16.80
C ASN A 30 -10.61 -0.09 17.74
N GLY A 31 -9.67 -0.90 17.24
CA GLY A 31 -8.51 -1.34 17.99
C GLY A 31 -7.42 -0.28 18.08
N LYS A 32 -6.29 -0.67 18.68
CA LYS A 32 -5.10 0.17 18.75
C LYS A 32 -4.61 0.56 17.35
N LYS A 33 -4.20 1.82 17.20
CA LYS A 33 -3.61 2.35 15.97
C LYS A 33 -2.10 2.21 16.00
N TYR A 34 -1.53 1.80 14.87
CA TYR A 34 -0.10 1.64 14.66
C TYR A 34 0.33 2.47 13.45
N PRO A 35 1.48 3.15 13.51
CA PRO A 35 1.99 3.88 12.35
C PRO A 35 2.34 2.90 11.24
N LYS A 36 1.96 3.22 10.00
CA LYS A 36 2.34 2.41 8.84
C LYS A 36 3.85 2.47 8.63
N ILE A 37 4.45 1.35 8.24
CA ILE A 37 5.86 1.32 7.84
C ILE A 37 6.01 2.06 6.51
N ILE A 38 6.86 3.10 6.49
CA ILE A 38 7.13 3.87 5.27
C ILE A 38 8.22 3.17 4.47
N ARG A 39 7.96 2.91 3.18
CA ARG A 39 8.90 2.27 2.27
C ARG A 39 8.97 2.98 0.93
N TYR A 40 10.18 2.97 0.37
CA TYR A 40 10.49 3.61 -0.90
C TYR A 40 11.03 2.57 -1.87
N ILE A 41 10.42 2.47 -3.04
CA ILE A 41 10.86 1.59 -4.13
C ILE A 41 11.35 2.48 -5.26
N LEU A 42 12.55 2.19 -5.75
CA LEU A 42 13.09 2.88 -6.91
C LEU A 42 12.54 2.25 -8.20
N LEU A 43 11.92 3.06 -9.06
CA LEU A 43 11.51 2.64 -10.40
C LEU A 43 12.75 2.60 -11.30
N ASN A 44 13.51 1.51 -11.21
CA ASN A 44 14.62 1.22 -12.12
C ASN A 44 14.12 0.43 -13.33
N GLU A 45 13.48 -0.71 -13.05
CA GLU A 45 12.93 -1.63 -14.04
C GLU A 45 11.47 -1.88 -13.68
N GLY A 46 10.57 -1.65 -14.64
CA GLY A 46 9.13 -1.75 -14.39
C GLY A 46 8.32 -1.11 -15.50
N LYS A 47 7.05 -1.47 -15.59
CA LYS A 47 6.12 -0.87 -16.55
C LYS A 47 5.25 0.15 -15.84
N LYS A 48 5.33 1.40 -16.26
CA LYS A 48 4.36 2.45 -15.91
C LYS A 48 3.25 2.45 -16.94
N ILE A 49 2.03 2.13 -16.51
CA ILE A 49 0.84 2.08 -17.35
C ILE A 49 -0.07 3.22 -16.96
N ILE A 50 -0.39 4.08 -17.93
CA ILE A 50 -1.41 5.10 -17.77
C ILE A 50 -2.75 4.43 -18.05
N TYR A 51 -3.60 4.32 -17.04
CA TYR A 51 -4.93 3.71 -17.19
C TYR A 51 -5.96 4.76 -17.63
N ASP A 52 -5.96 5.90 -16.96
CA ASP A 52 -6.79 7.06 -17.29
C ASP A 52 -6.08 8.37 -16.89
N SER A 53 -6.77 9.51 -17.00
CA SER A 53 -6.21 10.84 -16.68
C SER A 53 -5.84 11.06 -15.22
N ASN A 54 -6.35 10.24 -14.30
CA ASN A 54 -6.13 10.31 -12.86
C ASN A 54 -5.41 9.08 -12.29
N THR A 55 -5.39 7.97 -13.01
CA THR A 55 -4.90 6.67 -12.51
C THR A 55 -3.68 6.19 -13.27
N LEU A 56 -2.62 5.88 -12.52
CA LEU A 56 -1.39 5.26 -13.04
C LEU A 56 -1.14 3.94 -12.30
N PHE A 57 -0.68 2.93 -13.01
CA PHE A 57 -0.19 1.69 -12.42
C PHE A 57 1.32 1.57 -12.62
N PHE A 58 2.04 1.17 -11.58
CA PHE A 58 3.43 0.74 -11.65
C PHE A 58 3.47 -0.77 -11.43
N ASN A 59 3.93 -1.51 -12.43
CA ASN A 59 4.19 -2.94 -12.32
C ASN A 59 5.70 -3.15 -12.13
N ILE A 60 6.09 -3.61 -10.95
CA ILE A 60 7.50 -3.80 -10.54
C ILE A 60 7.60 -5.19 -9.91
N ASP A 61 8.45 -6.07 -10.42
CA ASP A 61 8.67 -7.43 -9.88
C ASP A 61 7.39 -8.23 -9.59
N LYS A 62 6.45 -8.26 -10.54
CA LYS A 62 5.13 -8.91 -10.40
C LYS A 62 4.23 -8.33 -9.29
N GLN A 63 4.61 -7.21 -8.70
CA GLN A 63 3.79 -6.41 -7.80
C GLN A 63 3.15 -5.27 -8.58
N ARG A 64 1.92 -4.90 -8.19
CA ARG A 64 1.18 -3.81 -8.80
C ARG A 64 0.94 -2.70 -7.79
N PHE A 65 1.28 -1.48 -8.18
CA PHE A 65 1.09 -0.29 -7.36
C PHE A 65 0.20 0.70 -8.09
N LYS A 66 -0.85 1.18 -7.43
CA LYS A 66 -1.82 2.11 -7.99
C LYS A 66 -1.56 3.51 -7.44
N TYR A 67 -1.40 4.46 -8.35
CA TYR A 67 -1.44 5.88 -8.04
C TYR A 67 -2.76 6.46 -8.51
N ASN A 68 -3.41 7.26 -7.65
CA ASN A 68 -4.59 8.05 -8.01
C ASN A 68 -4.33 9.53 -7.68
N LYS A 69 -4.32 10.38 -8.69
CA LYS A 69 -4.03 11.82 -8.58
C LYS A 69 -4.96 12.59 -7.64
N LYS A 70 -6.19 12.11 -7.43
CA LYS A 70 -7.18 12.75 -6.55
C LYS A 70 -6.97 12.40 -5.08
N ILE A 71 -6.28 11.31 -4.78
CA ILE A 71 -6.16 10.73 -3.42
C ILE A 71 -4.72 10.83 -2.94
N HIS A 72 -3.77 10.53 -3.81
CA HIS A 72 -2.38 10.31 -3.44
C HIS A 72 -1.53 11.56 -3.66
N LYS A 73 -0.55 11.72 -2.78
CA LYS A 73 0.41 12.82 -2.87
C LYS A 73 1.49 12.50 -3.91
N THR A 74 1.83 13.52 -4.67
CA THR A 74 3.05 13.55 -5.47
C THR A 74 3.92 14.67 -4.95
N ASP A 75 5.21 14.38 -4.79
CA ASP A 75 6.17 15.35 -4.33
C ASP A 75 7.45 15.24 -5.17
N THR A 76 8.09 16.37 -5.40
CA THR A 76 9.35 16.47 -6.14
C THR A 76 10.49 16.68 -5.15
N CYS A 77 11.53 15.88 -5.23
CA CYS A 77 12.71 16.07 -4.38
C CYS A 77 13.99 16.22 -5.21
N SER A 78 14.97 16.89 -4.61
CA SER A 78 16.32 16.98 -5.17
C SER A 78 17.06 15.64 -5.06
N SER A 79 18.09 15.48 -5.86
CA SER A 79 18.99 14.31 -5.81
C SER A 79 19.71 14.14 -4.48
N SER A 80 20.03 15.25 -3.81
CA SER A 80 20.63 15.24 -2.47
C SER A 80 19.67 14.68 -1.41
N ALA A 81 18.37 14.96 -1.52
CA ALA A 81 17.35 14.38 -0.65
C ALA A 81 17.19 12.87 -0.89
N LEU A 82 17.24 12.42 -2.15
CA LEU A 82 17.16 10.99 -2.48
C LEU A 82 18.31 10.17 -1.87
N LYS A 83 19.53 10.71 -1.81
CA LYS A 83 20.67 10.01 -1.17
C LYS A 83 20.40 9.64 0.30
N LYS A 84 19.51 10.36 0.98
CA LYS A 84 19.10 10.08 2.36
C LYS A 84 17.96 9.07 2.45
N ILE A 85 17.28 8.78 1.34
CA ILE A 85 16.17 7.83 1.28
C ILE A 85 16.73 6.44 1.02
N LYS A 86 16.53 5.53 1.98
CA LYS A 86 16.82 4.11 1.78
C LYS A 86 15.72 3.49 0.91
N THR A 87 16.07 3.16 -0.32
CA THR A 87 15.18 2.40 -1.22
C THR A 87 15.34 0.91 -0.96
N ILE A 88 14.25 0.16 -1.19
CA ILE A 88 14.20 -1.29 -0.99
C ILE A 88 13.62 -1.98 -2.23
N SER A 89 13.85 -3.28 -2.37
CA SER A 89 13.18 -4.11 -3.37
C SER A 89 11.75 -4.47 -2.93
N THR A 90 10.92 -4.87 -3.87
CA THR A 90 9.58 -5.43 -3.63
C THR A 90 9.63 -6.68 -2.73
N GLY A 91 10.64 -7.54 -2.91
CA GLY A 91 10.86 -8.70 -2.04
C GLY A 91 11.14 -8.33 -0.58
N GLN A 92 11.88 -7.24 -0.35
CA GLN A 92 12.06 -6.72 1.01
C GLN A 92 10.78 -6.08 1.55
N LEU A 93 9.98 -5.43 0.70
CA LEU A 93 8.70 -4.85 1.09
C LEU A 93 7.75 -5.92 1.65
N ILE A 94 7.66 -7.07 0.97
CA ILE A 94 6.87 -8.24 1.42
C ILE A 94 7.36 -8.74 2.78
N LYS A 95 8.69 -8.91 2.94
CA LYS A 95 9.28 -9.37 4.20
C LYS A 95 8.98 -8.41 5.35
N ASP A 96 9.08 -7.11 5.10
CA ASP A 96 8.86 -6.08 6.11
C ASP A 96 7.38 -6.02 6.53
N GLU A 97 6.44 -6.07 5.58
CA GLU A 97 5.01 -6.13 5.86
C GLU A 97 4.65 -7.38 6.68
N TYR A 98 5.18 -8.54 6.30
CA TYR A 98 4.97 -9.79 7.02
C TYR A 98 5.52 -9.72 8.45
N ALA A 99 6.76 -9.23 8.60
CA ALA A 99 7.40 -9.09 9.91
C ALA A 99 6.61 -8.15 10.82
N GLU A 100 6.13 -7.01 10.31
CA GLU A 100 5.33 -6.07 11.08
C GLU A 100 3.98 -6.67 11.50
N HIS A 101 3.29 -7.39 10.59
CA HIS A 101 2.05 -8.09 10.92
C HIS A 101 2.26 -9.12 12.02
N VAL A 102 3.24 -10.03 11.88
CA VAL A 102 3.52 -11.07 12.88
C VAL A 102 3.90 -10.45 14.23
N LYS A 103 4.74 -9.42 14.21
CA LYS A 103 5.15 -8.70 15.42
C LYS A 103 3.94 -8.12 16.14
N LYS A 104 3.08 -7.37 15.45
CA LYS A 104 1.91 -6.75 16.08
C LYS A 104 0.86 -7.76 16.50
N SER A 105 0.62 -8.82 15.72
CA SER A 105 -0.27 -9.90 16.14
C SER A 105 0.20 -10.53 17.45
N LYS A 106 1.50 -10.86 17.55
CA LYS A 106 2.09 -11.43 18.77
C LYS A 106 2.05 -10.47 19.96
N GLU A 107 2.39 -9.20 19.77
CA GLU A 107 2.34 -8.17 20.83
C GLU A 107 0.95 -7.99 21.44
N ASN A 108 -0.12 -8.27 20.68
CA ASN A 108 -1.50 -8.19 21.18
C ASN A 108 -2.08 -9.55 21.57
N GLY A 109 -1.31 -10.64 21.51
CA GLY A 109 -1.81 -11.99 21.79
C GLY A 109 -2.83 -12.50 20.77
N LEU A 110 -2.87 -11.91 19.58
CA LEU A 110 -3.83 -12.25 18.53
C LEU A 110 -3.20 -13.23 17.53
N LYS A 111 -3.98 -14.21 17.07
CA LYS A 111 -3.64 -15.09 15.94
C LYS A 111 -4.40 -14.64 14.70
N ILE A 112 -3.98 -13.50 14.14
CA ILE A 112 -4.63 -12.93 12.95
C ILE A 112 -4.01 -13.60 11.72
N PRO A 113 -4.83 -14.11 10.78
CA PRO A 113 -4.32 -14.59 9.51
C PRO A 113 -3.72 -13.41 8.71
N PHE A 114 -2.75 -13.71 7.84
CA PHE A 114 -2.19 -12.67 6.99
C PHE A 114 -3.31 -12.12 6.07
N PRO A 115 -3.52 -10.80 6.03
CA PRO A 115 -4.65 -10.24 5.32
C PRO A 115 -4.44 -10.29 3.81
N PHE A 116 -5.57 -10.35 3.09
CA PHE A 116 -5.62 -10.28 1.63
C PHE A 116 -5.35 -8.89 1.06
N ASN A 117 -5.08 -7.89 1.91
CA ASN A 117 -4.82 -6.50 1.50
C ASN A 117 -3.56 -5.99 2.19
N HIS A 118 -2.79 -5.15 1.49
CA HIS A 118 -1.62 -4.49 2.03
C HIS A 118 -2.05 -3.28 2.85
N TYR A 119 -1.94 -3.36 4.18
CA TYR A 119 -2.61 -2.43 5.11
C TYR A 119 -1.64 -1.72 6.06
N ASN A 120 -0.53 -2.38 6.42
CA ASN A 120 0.41 -1.86 7.42
C ASN A 120 1.56 -1.05 6.81
N SER A 121 1.61 -0.95 5.48
CA SER A 121 2.67 -0.29 4.74
C SER A 121 2.17 0.95 4.00
N ARG A 122 3.00 1.99 3.99
CA ARG A 122 2.82 3.18 3.15
C ARG A 122 3.97 3.23 2.16
N VAL A 123 3.64 3.08 0.88
CA VAL A 123 4.63 2.85 -0.17
C VAL A 123 4.75 4.08 -1.06
N PHE A 124 6.00 4.42 -1.39
CA PHE A 124 6.34 5.46 -2.34
C PHE A 124 7.15 4.89 -3.49
N ILE A 125 6.71 5.14 -4.72
CA ILE A 125 7.50 4.87 -5.91
C ILE A 125 8.33 6.11 -6.23
N ILE A 126 9.64 5.92 -6.34
CA ILE A 126 10.60 6.94 -6.73
C ILE A 126 10.86 6.81 -8.23
N GLU A 127 10.43 7.82 -9.00
CA GLU A 127 10.67 7.94 -10.44
C GLU A 127 11.76 9.00 -10.68
N LYS A 128 12.88 8.58 -11.28
CA LYS A 128 13.94 9.51 -11.70
C LYS A 128 13.66 9.96 -13.13
N LEU A 129 13.33 11.23 -13.32
CA LEU A 129 13.15 11.81 -14.67
C LEU A 129 14.46 12.38 -15.21
N SER A 130 15.31 12.90 -14.33
CA SER A 130 16.66 13.34 -14.65
C SER A 130 17.55 13.25 -13.40
N PRO A 131 18.87 13.49 -13.49
CA PRO A 131 19.74 13.53 -12.31
C PRO A 131 19.30 14.53 -11.24
N GLU A 132 18.57 15.59 -11.61
CA GLU A 132 18.13 16.65 -10.71
C GLU A 132 16.63 16.59 -10.37
N LYS A 133 15.85 15.89 -11.20
CA LYS A 133 14.40 15.82 -11.07
C LYS A 133 13.93 14.42 -10.70
N ILE A 134 13.48 14.30 -9.46
CA ILE A 134 12.97 13.05 -8.89
C ILE A 134 11.54 13.29 -8.42
N ILE A 135 10.66 12.35 -8.79
CA ILE A 135 9.25 12.37 -8.40
C ILE A 135 9.00 11.21 -7.44
N LYS A 136 8.29 11.50 -6.36
CA LYS A 136 7.80 10.53 -5.39
C LYS A 136 6.29 10.40 -5.57
N HIS A 137 5.83 9.19 -5.87
CA HIS A 137 4.41 8.87 -5.97
C HIS A 137 4.02 8.07 -4.74
N GLU A 138 3.13 8.59 -3.91
CA GLU A 138 2.44 7.77 -2.92
C GLU A 138 1.50 6.80 -3.65
N VAL A 139 1.56 5.51 -3.32
CA VAL A 139 0.81 4.49 -4.03
C VAL A 139 0.11 3.54 -3.07
N ASP A 140 -1.02 3.02 -3.53
CA ASP A 140 -1.61 1.82 -2.95
C ASP A 140 -0.86 0.61 -3.52
N TRP A 141 -0.38 -0.26 -2.65
CA TRP A 141 0.07 -1.58 -3.06
C TRP A 141 -1.16 -2.47 -3.19
N ILE A 142 -1.43 -2.97 -4.40
CA ILE A 142 -2.62 -3.77 -4.68
C ILE A 142 -2.20 -5.17 -5.12
N PHE A 143 -2.97 -6.16 -4.67
CA PHE A 143 -2.77 -7.53 -5.14
C PHE A 143 -3.04 -7.61 -6.64
N SER A 144 -2.11 -8.23 -7.36
CA SER A 144 -2.34 -8.62 -8.74
C SER A 144 -2.93 -10.03 -8.72
N ILE A 145 -4.22 -10.14 -9.05
CA ILE A 145 -4.77 -11.41 -9.54
C ILE A 145 -4.41 -11.42 -11.02
N GLU A 146 -3.30 -12.05 -11.38
CA GLU A 146 -3.05 -12.50 -12.76
C GLU A 146 -3.69 -13.87 -12.96
#